data_AF-A0A2T0PW60-F1
#
_entry.id   AF-A0A2T0PW60-F1
#
_cell.length_a   1.000
_cell.length_b   1.000
_cell.length_c   1.000
_cell.angle_alpha   90.00
_cell.angle_beta   90.00
_cell.angle_gamma   90.00
#
_symmetry.space_group_name_H-M   'P 1'
#
loop_
_entity.id
_entity.type
_entity.pdbx_description
1 polymer ?
#
loop_
_entity_poly.entity_id
_entity_poly.type
_entity_poly.pdbx_seq_one_letter_code
_entity_poly.pdbx_strand_id
1 'polypeptide(L)'
;MAEQDEGLAARIGARARSCPDVARLSGGPYGAVATYLPGERLTGVAVRADAVEVWVVARYGRPLPEIAEQVRAAVAAEVPGRRVDVGIGDIVAAPATPAPRSPQ
;
A
#
# COMPACT_ATOMS: atom_id res chain seq x y z
N MET A 1 23.04 -6.89 -0.53
CA MET A 1 21.66 -7.19 -0.07
C MET A 1 20.80 -5.94 -0.12
N ALA A 2 21.21 -4.83 0.50
CA ALA A 2 20.48 -3.54 0.44
C ALA A 2 20.07 -3.10 -0.97
N GLU A 3 20.98 -3.07 -1.94
CA GLU A 3 20.68 -2.68 -3.33
C GLU A 3 19.66 -3.59 -4.04
N GLN A 4 19.61 -4.88 -3.66
CA GLN A 4 18.61 -5.83 -4.17
C GLN A 4 17.25 -5.63 -3.50
N ASP A 5 17.24 -5.34 -2.20
CA ASP A 5 16.05 -5.00 -1.43
C ASP A 5 15.44 -3.67 -1.88
N GLU A 6 16.26 -2.71 -2.29
CA GLU A 6 15.86 -1.43 -2.88
C GLU A 6 15.11 -1.62 -4.21
N GLY A 7 15.73 -2.33 -5.15
CA GLY A 7 15.09 -2.64 -6.43
C GLY A 7 13.81 -3.48 -6.25
N LEU A 8 13.80 -4.35 -5.25
CA LEU A 8 12.62 -5.13 -4.89
C LEU A 8 11.51 -4.25 -4.30
N ALA A 9 11.84 -3.35 -3.38
CA ALA A 9 10.90 -2.43 -2.75
C ALA A 9 10.20 -1.55 -3.81
N ALA A 10 10.97 -1.03 -4.78
CA ALA A 10 10.44 -0.24 -5.88
C ALA A 10 9.44 -1.05 -6.73
N ARG A 11 9.76 -2.30 -7.07
CA ARG A 11 8.85 -3.20 -7.82
C ARG A 11 7.56 -3.48 -7.05
N ILE A 12 7.67 -3.82 -5.76
CA ILE A 12 6.53 -4.06 -4.87
C ILE A 12 5.64 -2.82 -4.80
N GLY A 13 6.24 -1.64 -4.61
CA GLY A 13 5.52 -0.37 -4.55
C GLY A 13 4.76 -0.06 -5.84
N ALA A 14 5.38 -0.29 -7.00
CA ALA A 14 4.71 -0.14 -8.29
C ALA A 14 3.56 -1.13 -8.46
N ARG A 15 3.77 -2.40 -8.06
CA ARG A 15 2.76 -3.45 -8.18
C ARG A 15 1.54 -3.18 -7.29
N ALA A 16 1.75 -2.78 -6.06
CA ALA A 16 0.68 -2.38 -5.15
C ALA A 16 -0.12 -1.19 -5.70
N ARG A 17 0.53 -0.18 -6.28
CA ARG A 17 -0.16 0.98 -6.91
C ARG A 17 -0.95 0.62 -8.18
N SER A 18 -0.57 -0.45 -8.88
CA SER A 18 -1.32 -0.92 -10.06
C SER A 18 -2.65 -1.60 -9.71
N CYS A 19 -2.93 -1.85 -8.44
CA CYS A 19 -4.20 -2.41 -7.99
C CYS A 19 -5.34 -1.38 -8.14
N PRO A 20 -6.45 -1.71 -8.84
CA PRO A 20 -7.56 -0.78 -9.08
C PRO A 20 -8.13 -0.09 -7.83
N ASP A 21 -8.15 -0.78 -6.69
CA ASP A 21 -8.72 -0.28 -5.44
C ASP A 21 -7.68 0.38 -4.54
N VAL A 22 -6.42 0.50 -4.99
CA VAL A 22 -5.37 1.20 -4.25
C VAL A 22 -5.28 2.64 -4.77
N ALA A 23 -5.62 3.60 -3.92
CA ALA A 23 -5.51 5.01 -4.25
C ALA A 23 -4.06 5.51 -4.24
N ARG A 24 -3.29 5.11 -3.22
CA ARG A 24 -1.87 5.43 -3.04
C ARG A 24 -1.25 4.50 -1.99
N LEU A 25 0.08 4.53 -1.88
CA LEU A 25 0.77 3.93 -0.74
C LEU A 25 0.61 4.82 0.51
N SER A 26 0.53 4.18 1.67
CA SER A 26 0.47 4.81 2.98
C SER A 26 1.76 4.49 3.73
N GLY A 27 2.30 5.43 4.52
CA GLY A 27 3.46 5.14 5.37
C GLY A 27 3.14 4.26 6.58
N GLY A 28 1.93 3.70 6.66
CA GLY A 28 1.45 2.95 7.81
C GLY A 28 1.29 3.82 9.06
N PRO A 29 1.09 3.20 10.24
CA PRO A 29 0.95 3.89 11.51
C PRO A 29 2.18 4.77 11.74
N TYR A 30 1.96 6.04 12.06
CA TYR A 30 3.02 7.03 12.32
C TYR A 30 3.99 7.28 11.16
N GLY A 31 3.68 6.82 9.93
CA GLY A 31 4.57 6.98 8.77
C GLY A 31 5.85 6.14 8.83
N ALA A 32 5.89 5.13 9.70
CA ALA A 32 7.07 4.32 10.01
C ALA A 32 7.41 3.26 8.93
N VAL A 33 6.48 2.96 8.02
CA VAL A 33 6.68 1.97 6.97
C VAL A 33 7.24 2.67 5.73
N ALA A 34 8.56 2.58 5.58
CA ALA A 34 9.27 3.04 4.41
C ALA A 34 10.56 2.24 4.19
N THR A 35 10.96 2.15 2.92
CA THR A 35 12.28 1.65 2.52
C THR A 35 13.10 2.86 2.07
N TYR A 36 14.29 3.00 2.62
CA TYR A 36 15.23 4.03 2.21
C TYR A 36 15.97 3.53 0.97
N LEU A 37 15.87 4.28 -0.12
CA LEU A 37 16.61 4.10 -1.37
C LEU A 37 17.73 5.15 -1.44
N PRO A 38 18.70 5.04 -2.36
CA PRO A 38 19.75 6.03 -2.51
C PRO A 38 19.17 7.37 -2.99
N GLY A 39 19.04 8.33 -2.08
CA GLY A 39 18.54 9.68 -2.38
C GLY A 39 17.02 9.86 -2.29
N GLU A 40 16.24 8.79 -2.08
CA GLU A 40 14.80 8.89 -1.91
C GLU A 40 14.24 7.91 -0.88
N ARG A 41 13.10 8.25 -0.27
CA ARG A 41 12.42 7.39 0.70
C ARG A 41 11.13 6.85 0.08
N LEU A 42 11.12 5.56 -0.23
CA LEU A 42 9.92 4.89 -0.71
C LEU A 42 8.96 4.64 0.46
N THR A 43 7.90 5.42 0.51
CA THR A 43 6.87 5.29 1.55
C THR A 43 5.92 4.13 1.27
N GLY A 44 5.58 3.36 2.31
CA GLY A 44 4.56 2.33 2.32
C GLY A 44 5.00 0.93 1.91
N VAL A 45 6.29 0.71 1.73
CA VAL A 45 6.87 -0.63 1.58
C VAL A 45 8.03 -0.75 2.54
N ALA A 46 8.08 -1.81 3.33
CA ALA A 46 9.23 -2.19 4.13
C ALA A 46 9.65 -3.63 3.82
N VAL A 47 10.88 -3.80 3.34
CA VAL A 47 11.46 -5.09 3.00
C VAL A 47 12.29 -5.57 4.20
N ARG A 48 11.92 -6.71 4.81
CA ARG A 48 12.61 -7.36 5.94
C ARG A 48 13.19 -8.73 5.53
N ALA A 49 13.99 -9.39 6.36
CA ALA A 49 14.61 -10.65 5.95
C ALA A 49 13.59 -11.77 5.60
N ASP A 50 12.49 -11.84 6.35
CA ASP A 50 11.47 -12.90 6.31
C ASP A 50 10.10 -12.42 5.77
N ALA A 51 9.84 -11.12 5.83
CA ALA A 51 8.57 -10.53 5.42
C ALA A 51 8.73 -9.26 4.58
N VAL A 52 7.66 -8.91 3.88
CA VAL A 52 7.43 -7.63 3.22
C VAL A 52 6.17 -7.03 3.82
N GLU A 53 6.29 -5.81 4.30
CA GLU A 53 5.16 -5.04 4.80
C GLU A 53 4.76 -3.99 3.77
N VAL A 54 3.47 -3.97 3.39
CA VAL A 54 2.91 -3.04 2.40
C VAL A 54 1.73 -2.32 3.02
N TRP A 55 1.78 -1.00 3.02
CA TRP A 55 0.68 -0.16 3.51
C TRP A 55 0.08 0.65 2.39
N VAL A 56 -1.25 0.60 2.29
CA VAL A 56 -2.01 1.23 1.22
C VAL A 56 -3.13 2.11 1.77
N VAL A 57 -3.56 3.05 0.94
CA VAL A 57 -4.84 3.74 1.07
C VAL A 57 -5.80 3.13 0.07
N ALA A 58 -6.91 2.59 0.56
CA ALA A 58 -7.90 1.92 -0.27
C ALA A 58 -8.93 2.91 -0.85
N ARG A 59 -9.49 2.59 -2.01
CA ARG A 59 -10.71 3.23 -2.53
C ARG A 59 -11.93 2.55 -1.90
N TYR A 60 -12.86 3.36 -1.42
CA TYR A 60 -14.13 2.84 -0.90
C TYR A 60 -14.94 2.18 -2.01
N GLY A 61 -15.48 0.98 -1.75
CA GLY A 61 -16.34 0.26 -2.71
C GLY A 61 -16.38 -1.25 -2.51
N ARG A 62 -15.32 -1.84 -1.93
CA ARG A 62 -15.25 -3.28 -1.62
C ARG A 62 -14.78 -3.52 -0.18
N PRO A 63 -15.03 -4.71 0.39
CA PRO A 63 -14.53 -5.05 1.71
C PRO A 63 -13.00 -4.93 1.78
N LEU A 64 -12.52 -4.27 2.83
CA LEU A 64 -11.08 -4.06 3.06
C LEU A 64 -10.24 -5.36 3.04
N PRO A 65 -10.71 -6.49 3.61
CA PRO A 65 -9.96 -7.74 3.52
C PRO A 65 -9.74 -8.20 2.07
N GLU A 66 -10.72 -8.02 1.18
CA GLU A 66 -10.59 -8.42 -0.22
C GLU A 66 -9.58 -7.55 -0.97
N ILE A 67 -9.54 -6.25 -0.68
CA ILE A 67 -8.56 -5.32 -1.24
C ILE A 67 -7.15 -5.70 -0.76
N ALA A 68 -7.00 -6.00 0.54
CA ALA A 68 -5.73 -6.46 1.09
C ALA A 68 -5.28 -7.79 0.45
N GLU A 69 -6.20 -8.73 0.22
CA GLU A 69 -5.99 -10.00 -0.48
C GLU A 69 -5.48 -9.80 -1.90
N GLN A 70 -6.09 -8.89 -2.64
CA GLN A 70 -5.68 -8.58 -4.01
C GLN A 70 -4.25 -8.01 -4.04
N VAL A 71 -3.95 -7.06 -3.16
CA VAL A 71 -2.59 -6.49 -3.07
C VAL A 71 -1.60 -7.57 -2.67
N ARG A 72 -1.94 -8.41 -1.68
CA ARG A 72 -1.08 -9.50 -1.23
C ARG A 72 -0.79 -10.48 -2.36
N ALA A 73 -1.80 -10.91 -3.11
CA ALA A 73 -1.63 -11.83 -4.24
C ALA A 73 -0.75 -11.23 -5.34
N ALA A 74 -0.94 -9.94 -5.66
CA ALA A 74 -0.14 -9.25 -6.66
C ALA A 74 1.33 -9.11 -6.24
N VAL A 75 1.59 -8.87 -4.95
CA VAL A 75 2.94 -8.70 -4.40
C VAL A 75 3.63 -10.04 -4.15
N ALA A 76 2.91 -11.08 -3.72
CA ALA A 76 3.47 -12.41 -3.45
C ALA A 76 4.15 -13.03 -4.68
N ALA A 77 3.70 -12.67 -5.89
CA ALA A 77 4.35 -13.07 -7.14
C ALA A 77 5.77 -12.50 -7.30
N GLU A 78 6.07 -11.37 -6.67
CA GLU A 78 7.38 -10.70 -6.74
C GLU A 78 8.36 -11.18 -5.64
N VAL A 79 7.85 -11.83 -4.59
CA VAL A 79 8.63 -12.26 -3.41
C VAL A 79 8.36 -13.72 -3.02
N PRO A 80 8.72 -14.70 -3.87
CA PRO A 80 8.57 -16.10 -3.54
C PRO A 80 9.35 -16.44 -2.27
N GLY A 81 8.68 -17.07 -1.29
CA GLY A 81 9.27 -17.52 -0.03
C GLY A 81 9.28 -16.50 1.11
N ARG A 82 8.75 -15.29 0.91
CA ARG A 82 8.59 -14.28 1.98
C ARG A 82 7.13 -14.03 2.29
N ARG A 83 6.82 -13.79 3.57
CA ARG A 83 5.47 -13.41 3.98
C ARG A 83 5.15 -12.01 3.50
N VAL A 84 3.94 -11.79 3.00
CA VAL A 84 3.47 -10.46 2.59
C VAL A 84 2.37 -10.01 3.54
N ASP A 85 2.66 -8.98 4.32
CA ASP A 85 1.75 -8.35 5.27
C ASP A 85 1.20 -7.06 4.66
N VAL A 86 -0.13 -6.98 4.54
CA VAL A 86 -0.81 -5.83 3.93
C VAL A 86 -1.64 -5.10 4.97
N GLY A 87 -1.30 -3.84 5.21
CA GLY A 87 -2.05 -2.93 6.06
C GLY A 87 -2.84 -1.90 5.26
N ILE A 88 -4.07 -1.60 5.69
CA ILE A 88 -4.86 -0.50 5.16
C ILE A 88 -4.81 0.64 6.16
N GLY A 89 -4.09 1.70 5.80
CA GLY A 89 -3.85 2.83 6.69
C GLY A 89 -4.93 3.90 6.61
N ASP A 90 -5.66 3.95 5.50
CA ASP A 90 -6.71 4.94 5.26
C ASP A 90 -7.63 4.49 4.11
N ILE A 91 -8.78 5.16 3.94
CA ILE A 91 -9.74 4.92 2.87
C ILE A 91 -10.15 6.26 2.26
N VAL A 92 -10.09 6.37 0.93
CA VAL A 92 -10.68 7.48 0.21
C VAL A 92 -12.06 7.10 -0.31
N ALA A 93 -13.08 7.83 0.14
CA ALA A 93 -14.40 7.81 -0.47
C ALA A 93 -14.48 8.90 -1.56
N ALA A 94 -15.24 8.65 -2.62
CA ALA A 94 -15.64 9.73 -3.51
C ALA A 94 -16.34 10.82 -2.66
N PRO A 95 -16.11 12.11 -2.93
CA PRO A 95 -16.80 13.16 -2.19
C PRO A 95 -18.30 12.91 -2.31
N ALA A 96 -18.97 12.76 -1.16
CA ALA A 96 -20.43 12.78 -1.15
C ALA A 96 -20.85 14.11 -1.77
N THR A 97 -21.73 14.08 -2.77
CA THR A 97 -22.41 15.31 -3.21
C THR A 97 -23.02 15.92 -1.95
N PRO A 98 -22.62 17.15 -1.55
CA PRO A 98 -23.18 17.74 -0.34
C PRO A 98 -24.69 17.85 -0.54
N ALA A 99 -25.45 17.27 0.38
CA ALA A 99 -26.90 17.43 0.37
C ALA A 99 -27.24 18.92 0.34
N PRO A 100 -28.26 19.36 -0.42
CA PRO A 100 -28.64 20.76 -0.46
C PRO A 100 -28.92 21.22 0.97
N ARG A 101 -28.14 22.21 1.45
CA ARG A 101 -28.38 22.79 2.78
C ARG A 101 -29.75 23.44 2.74
N SER A 102 -30.65 23.03 3.63
CA SER A 102 -31.90 23.73 3.84
C SER A 102 -31.59 25.19 4.21
N PRO A 103 -32.23 26.19 3.58
CA PRO A 103 -32.09 27.58 4.01
C PRO A 103 -32.60 27.69 5.45
N GLN A 104 -31.79 28.34 6.30
CA GLN A 104 -32.11 28.62 7.70
C GLN A 104 -33.00 29.85 7.80
#